data_AF-A0A917UVB9-F1
#
_entry.id   AF-A0A917UVB9-F1
#
_cell.length_a   1.000
_cell.length_b   1.000
_cell.length_c   1.000
_cell.angle_alpha   90.00
_cell.angle_beta   90.00
_cell.angle_gamma   90.00
#
_symmetry.space_group_name_H-M   'P 1'
#
loop_
_entity.id
_entity.type
_entity.pdbx_description
1 polymer ?
#
loop_
_entity_poly.entity_id
_entity_poly.type
_entity_poly.pdbx_seq_one_letter_code
_entity_poly.pdbx_strand_id
1 'polypeptide(L)'
;MALPTVTVRIRDALRFGQQRAVQLERTQQLELGDNLFIRIAPGGRSFLLFQLEGEPDEGTGRAVAEALGLHDPQFGWFQGRSLRSLTVIEAGDETARAAYERAQEQQTASAANDLPGDP
;
A
#
# COMPACT_ATOMS: atom_id res chain seq x y z
N MET A 1 -2.34 -31.72 17.82
CA MET A 1 -1.17 -31.77 16.92
C MET A 1 -0.89 -30.36 16.45
N ALA A 2 0.32 -29.83 16.64
CA ALA A 2 0.70 -28.54 16.08
C ALA A 2 0.98 -28.70 14.59
N LEU A 3 0.46 -27.78 13.78
CA LEU A 3 0.81 -27.73 12.36
C LEU A 3 2.31 -27.40 12.22
N PRO A 4 3.00 -27.93 11.21
CA PRO A 4 4.42 -27.67 11.01
C PRO A 4 4.67 -26.18 10.73
N THR A 5 5.68 -25.60 11.37
CA THR A 5 6.20 -24.28 11.00
C THR A 5 6.96 -24.39 9.69
N VAL A 6 6.57 -23.60 8.70
CA VAL A 6 7.24 -23.52 7.40
C VAL A 6 7.77 -22.11 7.18
N THR A 7 9.00 -22.00 6.72
CA THR A 7 9.58 -20.72 6.28
C THR A 7 9.22 -20.50 4.82
N VAL A 8 8.64 -19.34 4.50
CA VAL A 8 8.33 -18.94 3.13
C VAL A 8 9.19 -17.75 2.72
N ARG A 9 9.46 -17.62 1.42
CA ARG A 9 10.13 -16.44 0.91
C ARG A 9 9.14 -15.28 0.89
N ILE A 10 9.58 -14.07 1.24
CA ILE A 10 8.73 -12.87 1.21
C ILE A 10 8.09 -12.66 -0.18
N ARG A 11 8.81 -12.95 -1.27
CA ARG A 11 8.26 -12.88 -2.63
C ARG A 11 7.04 -13.79 -2.83
N ASP A 12 7.05 -14.98 -2.24
CA ASP A 12 5.95 -15.93 -2.33
C ASP A 12 4.75 -15.44 -1.50
N ALA A 13 5.00 -14.85 -0.32
CA ALA A 13 3.97 -14.22 0.51
C ALA A 13 3.32 -13.01 -0.18
N LEU A 14 4.10 -12.15 -0.83
CA LEU A 14 3.62 -11.01 -1.60
C LEU A 14 2.72 -11.45 -2.76
N ARG A 15 3.15 -12.45 -3.53
CA ARG A 15 2.36 -13.01 -4.64
C ARG A 15 1.07 -13.66 -4.16
N PHE A 16 1.12 -14.36 -3.03
CA PHE A 16 -0.08 -14.92 -2.41
C PHE A 16 -1.05 -13.81 -1.96
N GLY A 17 -0.54 -12.75 -1.35
CA GLY A 17 -1.32 -11.56 -1.01
C GLY A 17 -1.97 -10.93 -2.24
N GLN A 18 -1.22 -10.77 -3.33
CA GLN A 18 -1.76 -10.24 -4.59
C GLN A 18 -2.88 -11.12 -5.15
N GLN A 19 -2.68 -12.44 -5.21
CA GLN A 19 -3.70 -13.38 -5.68
C GLN A 19 -4.98 -13.28 -4.83
N ARG A 20 -4.84 -13.18 -3.50
CA ARG A 20 -6.00 -13.00 -2.62
C ARG A 20 -6.68 -11.65 -2.82
N ALA A 21 -5.93 -10.59 -3.10
CA ALA A 21 -6.48 -9.26 -3.37
C ALA A 21 -7.35 -9.26 -4.63
N VAL A 22 -6.93 -10.01 -5.65
CA VAL A 22 -7.71 -10.27 -6.87
C VAL A 22 -8.93 -11.14 -6.57
N GLN A 23 -8.72 -12.32 -5.97
CA GLN A 23 -9.77 -13.33 -5.77
C GLN A 23 -10.91 -12.86 -4.86
N LEU A 24 -10.58 -12.04 -3.86
CA LEU A 24 -11.54 -11.62 -2.83
C LEU A 24 -12.01 -10.18 -3.03
N GLU A 25 -11.48 -9.47 -4.02
CA GLU A 25 -11.72 -8.04 -4.25
C GLU A 25 -11.55 -7.20 -2.97
N ARG A 26 -10.56 -7.57 -2.16
CA ARG A 26 -10.31 -6.98 -0.84
C ARG A 26 -8.85 -6.66 -0.66
N THR A 27 -8.57 -5.52 -0.05
CA THR A 27 -7.22 -5.14 0.34
C THR A 27 -6.57 -6.23 1.19
N GLN A 28 -5.36 -6.63 0.81
CA GLN A 28 -4.55 -7.56 1.60
C GLN A 28 -3.42 -6.79 2.27
N GLN A 29 -3.32 -6.90 3.59
CA GLN A 29 -2.25 -6.28 4.35
C GLN A 29 -1.23 -7.35 4.78
N LEU A 30 0.05 -7.06 4.55
CA LEU A 30 1.16 -7.88 5.06
C LEU A 30 2.15 -7.00 5.82
N GLU A 31 2.74 -7.57 6.86
CA GLU A 31 3.92 -7.05 7.54
C GLU A 31 5.16 -7.67 6.88
N LEU A 32 6.08 -6.83 6.41
CA LEU A 32 7.27 -7.25 5.66
C LEU A 32 8.54 -7.26 6.52
N GLY A 33 8.49 -6.60 7.66
CA GLY A 33 9.58 -6.48 8.62
C GLY A 33 9.18 -5.51 9.73
N ASP A 34 10.15 -5.15 10.57
CA ASP A 34 9.91 -4.29 11.72
C ASP A 34 9.31 -2.95 11.29
N ASN A 35 8.11 -2.69 11.78
CA ASN A 35 7.33 -1.48 11.49
C ASN A 35 7.04 -1.22 10.00
N LEU A 36 7.26 -2.17 9.08
CA LEU A 36 7.06 -2.01 7.64
C LEU A 36 5.88 -2.85 7.14
N PHE A 37 4.91 -2.16 6.53
CA PHE A 37 3.67 -2.77 6.10
C PHE A 37 3.36 -2.44 4.65
N ILE A 38 2.73 -3.40 3.97
CA ILE A 38 2.16 -3.23 2.63
C ILE A 38 0.66 -3.48 2.67
N ARG A 39 -0.08 -2.66 1.94
CA ARG A 39 -1.49 -2.89 1.56
C ARG A 39 -1.58 -3.05 0.06
N ILE A 40 -1.88 -4.25 -0.40
CA ILE A 40 -2.15 -4.53 -1.81
C ILE A 40 -3.64 -4.28 -2.04
N ALA A 41 -3.96 -3.38 -2.97
CA ALA A 41 -5.33 -3.00 -3.28
C ALA A 41 -6.09 -4.13 -3.99
N PRO A 42 -7.44 -4.12 -3.98
CA PRO A 42 -8.25 -4.98 -4.84
C PRO A 42 -7.77 -4.94 -6.30
N GLY A 43 -7.80 -6.07 -6.99
CA GLY A 43 -7.24 -6.18 -8.35
C GLY A 43 -5.72 -6.39 -8.41
N GLY A 44 -4.99 -6.12 -7.32
CA GLY A 44 -3.59 -6.56 -7.16
C GLY A 44 -2.57 -5.86 -8.06
N ARG A 45 -2.94 -4.74 -8.69
CA ARG A 45 -2.07 -3.96 -9.60
C ARG A 45 -1.57 -2.64 -8.99
N SER A 46 -1.88 -2.43 -7.72
CA SER A 46 -1.42 -1.28 -6.95
C SER A 46 -1.27 -1.64 -5.47
N PHE A 47 -0.40 -0.90 -4.78
CA PHE A 47 -0.20 -1.06 -3.35
C PHE A 47 0.26 0.23 -2.68
N LEU A 48 0.13 0.25 -1.35
CA LEU A 48 0.64 1.28 -0.48
C LEU A 48 1.62 0.65 0.51
N LEU A 49 2.85 1.16 0.53
CA LEU A 49 3.91 0.80 1.47
C LEU A 49 4.00 1.89 2.53
N PHE A 50 4.07 1.53 3.80
CA PHE A 50 4.15 2.50 4.89
C PHE A 50 4.91 1.94 6.08
N GLN A 51 5.50 2.84 6.86
CA GLN A 51 6.09 2.50 8.14
C GLN A 51 5.35 3.16 9.29
N LEU A 52 5.19 2.45 10.41
CA LEU A 52 4.60 3.02 11.62
C LEU A 52 5.51 4.09 12.24
N GLU A 53 6.82 3.91 12.08
CA GLU A 53 7.85 4.85 12.51
C GLU A 53 8.79 5.10 11.34
N GLY A 54 8.92 6.37 10.93
CA GLY A 54 9.77 6.76 9.79
C GLY A 54 9.06 6.76 8.43
N GLU A 55 9.82 6.49 7.37
CA GLU A 55 9.36 6.56 5.99
C GLU A 55 9.86 5.34 5.22
N PRO A 56 8.98 4.64 4.47
CA PRO A 56 9.41 3.51 3.67
C PRO A 56 10.39 3.96 2.58
N ASP A 57 11.37 3.11 2.26
CA ASP A 57 12.35 3.38 1.20
C ASP A 57 11.79 3.08 -0.20
N GLU A 58 12.14 3.92 -1.20
CA GLU A 58 11.70 3.74 -2.59
C GLU A 58 12.27 2.47 -3.22
N GLY A 59 13.50 2.09 -2.87
CA GLY A 59 14.12 0.83 -3.32
C GLY A 59 13.30 -0.39 -2.87
N THR A 60 12.75 -0.35 -1.65
CA THR A 60 11.81 -1.36 -1.16
C THR A 60 10.52 -1.38 -1.99
N GLY A 61 9.94 -0.21 -2.27
CA GLY A 61 8.77 -0.11 -3.16
C GLY A 61 9.04 -0.72 -4.54
N ARG A 62 10.20 -0.44 -5.13
CA ARG A 62 10.61 -0.98 -6.44
C ARG A 62 10.78 -2.51 -6.41
N ALA A 63 11.41 -3.04 -5.37
CA ALA A 63 11.57 -4.49 -5.20
C ALA A 63 10.23 -5.21 -5.02
N VAL A 64 9.26 -4.58 -4.34
CA VAL A 64 7.92 -5.13 -4.21
C VAL A 64 7.16 -5.07 -5.54
N ALA A 65 7.23 -3.96 -6.27
CA ALA A 65 6.62 -3.84 -7.60
C ALA A 65 7.13 -4.93 -8.56
N GLU A 66 8.44 -5.22 -8.53
CA GLU A 66 9.03 -6.32 -9.28
C GLU A 66 8.51 -7.69 -8.83
N ALA A 67 8.42 -7.93 -7.51
CA ALA A 67 7.91 -9.19 -6.96
C ALA A 67 6.45 -9.47 -7.35
N LEU A 68 5.64 -8.40 -7.44
CA LEU A 68 4.24 -8.40 -7.87
C LEU A 68 4.07 -8.38 -9.40
N GLY A 69 5.17 -8.22 -10.16
CA GLY A 69 5.15 -8.16 -11.62
C GLY A 69 4.32 -7.00 -12.16
N LEU A 70 4.42 -5.81 -11.55
CA LEU A 70 3.81 -4.59 -12.08
C LEU A 70 4.58 -4.12 -13.31
N HIS A 71 3.85 -3.70 -14.34
CA HIS A 71 4.36 -3.11 -15.57
C HIS A 71 4.29 -1.59 -15.47
N ASP A 72 5.38 -0.90 -15.82
CA ASP A 72 5.51 0.56 -15.73
C ASP A 72 4.96 1.15 -14.40
N PRO A 73 5.50 0.73 -13.24
CA PRO A 73 5.00 1.17 -11.95
C PRO A 73 5.26 2.67 -11.74
N GLN A 74 4.20 3.40 -11.41
CA GLN A 74 4.21 4.81 -11.05
C GLN A 74 4.30 4.95 -9.54
N PHE A 75 5.26 5.73 -9.07
CA PHE A 75 5.52 5.96 -7.65
C PHE A 75 4.96 7.31 -7.24
N GLY A 76 4.20 7.33 -6.14
CA GLY A 76 3.62 8.54 -5.58
C GLY A 76 3.80 8.56 -4.07
N TRP A 77 4.17 9.72 -3.53
CA TRP A 77 4.24 9.90 -2.09
C TRP A 77 2.91 10.39 -1.55
N PHE A 78 2.48 9.79 -0.44
CA PHE A 78 1.33 10.24 0.32
C PHE A 78 1.72 10.49 1.76
N GLN A 79 1.39 11.68 2.25
CA GLN A 79 1.65 12.10 3.63
C GLN A 79 0.31 12.36 4.33
N GLY A 80 -0.12 11.38 5.13
CA GLY A 80 -1.25 11.58 6.06
C GLY A 80 -0.80 12.34 7.32
N ARG A 81 -1.72 12.61 8.25
CA ARG A 81 -1.42 13.29 9.54
C ARG A 81 -0.39 12.55 10.40
N SER A 82 -0.26 11.23 10.25
CA SER A 82 0.56 10.39 11.15
C SER A 82 1.47 9.39 10.44
N LEU A 83 1.31 9.20 9.13
CA LEU A 83 2.04 8.18 8.38
C LEU A 83 2.44 8.71 7.00
N ARG A 84 3.71 8.55 6.67
CA ARG A 84 4.23 8.74 5.31
C ARG A 84 4.24 7.40 4.61
N SER A 85 3.70 7.38 3.42
CA SER A 85 3.52 6.18 2.63
C SER A 85 3.95 6.39 1.20
N LEU A 86 4.51 5.34 0.62
CA LEU A 86 4.84 5.24 -0.79
C LEU A 86 3.74 4.42 -1.48
N THR A 87 3.02 5.07 -2.37
CA THR A 87 2.03 4.43 -3.24
C THR A 87 2.70 4.02 -4.54
N VAL A 88 2.37 2.83 -5.01
CA VAL A 88 2.85 2.29 -6.28
C VAL A 88 1.69 1.74 -7.07
N ILE A 89 1.53 2.20 -8.32
CA ILE A 89 0.38 1.89 -9.17
C ILE A 89 0.92 1.46 -10.54
N GLU A 90 0.45 0.33 -11.07
CA GLU A 90 0.69 -0.01 -12.47
C GLU A 90 0.01 0.99 -13.42
N ALA A 91 0.73 1.43 -14.46
CA ALA A 91 0.15 2.25 -15.51
C ALA A 91 -1.10 1.56 -16.11
N GLY A 92 -2.24 2.26 -16.10
CA GLY A 92 -3.53 1.74 -16.58
C GLY A 92 -4.46 1.22 -15.48
N ASP A 93 -4.04 1.14 -14.22
CA ASP A 93 -4.93 0.84 -13.08
C ASP A 93 -5.72 2.10 -12.64
N GLU A 94 -6.71 2.48 -13.46
CA GLU A 94 -7.57 3.66 -13.23
C GLU A 94 -8.40 3.55 -11.94
N THR A 95 -8.73 2.32 -11.52
CA THR A 95 -9.55 2.07 -10.33
C THR A 95 -8.78 2.43 -9.07
N ALA A 96 -7.52 2.03 -8.99
CA ALA A 96 -6.66 2.39 -7.88
C ALA A 96 -6.37 3.87 -7.85
N ARG A 97 -6.06 4.46 -9.01
CA ARG A 97 -5.79 5.89 -9.14
C ARG A 97 -6.96 6.74 -8.63
N ALA A 98 -8.19 6.44 -9.05
CA ALA A 98 -9.39 7.13 -8.60
C ALA A 98 -9.69 6.90 -7.10
N ALA A 99 -9.41 5.72 -6.57
CA ALA A 99 -9.56 5.44 -5.14
C ALA A 99 -8.58 6.26 -4.29
N TYR A 100 -7.33 6.42 -4.77
CA TYR A 100 -6.33 7.24 -4.09
C TYR A 100 -6.63 8.73 -4.20
N GLU A 101 -7.00 9.24 -5.37
CA GLU A 101 -7.38 10.65 -5.56
C GLU A 101 -8.52 11.03 -4.59
N ARG A 102 -9.55 10.18 -4.46
CA ARG A 102 -10.63 10.39 -3.47
C ARG A 102 -10.14 10.35 -2.03
N ALA A 103 -9.20 9.46 -1.69
CA ALA A 103 -8.63 9.40 -0.34
C ALA A 103 -7.79 10.65 -0.02
N GLN A 104 -7.09 11.21 -1.01
CA GLN A 104 -6.38 12.49 -0.87
C GLN A 104 -7.37 13.64 -0.65
N GLU A 105 -8.40 13.75 -1.48
CA GLU A 105 -9.42 14.82 -1.39
C GLU A 105 -10.16 14.84 -0.05
N GLN A 106 -10.57 13.66 0.46
CA GLN A 106 -11.26 13.56 1.75
C GLN A 106 -10.38 13.98 2.93
N GLN A 107 -9.06 13.77 2.82
CA GLN A 107 -8.13 14.16 3.88
C GLN A 107 -7.83 15.66 3.84
N THR A 108 -7.73 16.27 2.65
CA THR A 108 -7.63 17.73 2.51
C THR A 108 -8.90 18.43 3.03
N ALA A 109 -10.07 17.86 2.76
CA ALA A 109 -11.34 18.37 3.28
C ALA A 109 -11.45 18.24 4.82
N SER A 110 -10.97 17.14 5.39
CA SER A 110 -10.91 16.96 6.85
C SER A 110 -9.92 17.91 7.52
N ALA A 111 -8.78 18.22 6.88
CA ALA A 111 -7.81 19.17 7.40
C ALA A 111 -8.33 20.62 7.37
N ALA A 112 -9.17 20.96 6.38
CA ALA A 112 -9.79 22.29 6.28
C ALA A 112 -10.87 22.52 7.38
N ASN A 113 -11.50 21.45 7.88
CA ASN A 113 -12.55 21.52 8.89
C ASN A 113 -12.03 21.57 10.34
N ASP A 114 -10.72 21.39 10.53
CA ASP A 114 -10.00 21.45 11.82
C ASP A 114 -9.32 22.81 12.07
N LEU A 115 -9.58 23.82 11.23
CA LEU A 115 -9.16 25.20 11.51
C LEU A 115 -9.92 25.68 12.76
N PRO A 116 -9.22 26.17 13.81
CA PRO A 116 -9.91 26.74 14.95
C PRO A 116 -10.76 27.90 14.44
N GLY A 117 -12.06 27.87 14.73
CA GLY A 117 -12.87 29.07 14.64
C GLY A 117 -12.16 30.16 15.43
N ASP A 118 -11.86 31.25 14.74
CA ASP A 118 -11.27 32.46 15.33
C ASP A 118 -12.10 32.85 16.58
N PRO A 119 -11.46 33.23 17.70
CA PRO A 119 -12.13 33.44 18.99
C PRO A 119 -13.12 34.61 19.01
#